data_AF-A0A9W9LG15-F1
#
_entry.id   AF-A0A9W9LG15-F1
#
_cell.length_a   1.000
_cell.length_b   1.000
_cell.length_c   1.000
_cell.angle_alpha   90.00
_cell.angle_beta   90.00
_cell.angle_gamma   90.00
#
_symmetry.space_group_name_H-M   'P 1'
#
loop_
_entity.id
_entity.type
_entity.pdbx_description
1 polymer ?
#
loop_
_entity_poly.entity_id
_entity_poly.type
_entity_poly.pdbx_seq_one_letter_code
_entity_poly.pdbx_strand_id
1 'polypeptide(L)'
;MPFPVLRALATATFFLLQTQTATSFPLMPRDIQWSFDLYPTQACNGTADPHAGHGSTGCRADLNSVASAYTLNTVADGCRIEFYDNTMCDGNELSDIAGPMTSPGTCRVPNLHRRYASYQVTCEKVEV
;
A
#
# COMPACT_ATOMS: atom_id res chain seq x y z
N MET A 1 -43.88 8.71 67.47
CA MET A 1 -42.90 7.80 66.85
C MET A 1 -43.68 6.94 65.86
N PRO A 2 -43.52 7.19 64.55
CA PRO A 2 -42.41 6.65 63.75
C PRO A 2 -41.67 7.73 62.95
N PHE A 3 -40.43 7.40 62.61
CA PHE A 3 -39.47 8.21 61.85
C PHE A 3 -39.19 7.56 60.48
N PRO A 4 -38.48 8.22 59.55
CA PRO A 4 -38.83 8.42 58.15
C PRO A 4 -38.08 7.48 57.22
N VAL A 5 -38.45 7.41 55.94
CA VAL A 5 -37.46 7.10 54.89
C VAL A 5 -37.77 7.90 53.63
N LEU A 6 -37.01 8.98 53.44
CA LEU A 6 -36.80 9.61 52.13
C LEU A 6 -36.19 8.55 51.19
N ARG A 7 -36.83 8.29 50.04
CA ARG A 7 -36.19 7.58 48.93
C ARG A 7 -35.51 8.60 48.03
N ALA A 8 -34.22 8.85 48.28
CA ALA A 8 -33.36 9.52 47.34
C ALA A 8 -33.02 8.54 46.19
N LEU A 9 -33.31 8.93 44.95
CA LEU A 9 -32.92 8.19 43.75
C LEU A 9 -31.43 8.42 43.50
N ALA A 10 -30.64 7.35 43.58
CA ALA A 10 -29.25 7.36 43.17
C ALA A 10 -29.17 7.14 41.65
N THR A 11 -28.89 8.19 40.88
CA THR A 11 -28.44 8.06 39.49
C THR A 11 -26.93 8.29 39.42
N ALA A 12 -26.18 7.19 39.47
CA ALA A 12 -24.76 7.18 39.17
C ALA A 12 -24.58 6.96 37.66
N THR A 13 -24.33 8.03 36.91
CA THR A 13 -23.87 7.96 35.52
C THR A 13 -22.35 8.03 35.50
N PHE A 14 -21.71 6.88 35.32
CA PHE A 14 -20.31 6.76 34.93
C PHE A 14 -20.22 5.97 33.62
N PHE A 15 -19.08 6.12 32.93
CA PHE A 15 -18.66 5.57 31.63
C PHE A 15 -18.90 6.52 30.44
N LEU A 16 -17.98 7.43 30.14
CA LEU A 16 -16.61 7.29 29.58
C LEU A 16 -16.58 7.05 28.06
N LEU A 17 -15.58 7.71 27.47
CA LEU A 17 -14.91 7.46 26.19
C LEU A 17 -15.47 8.15 24.94
N GLN A 18 -14.95 9.37 24.78
CA GLN A 18 -14.50 9.94 23.51
C GLN A 18 -13.97 8.84 22.56
N THR A 19 -14.73 8.49 21.53
CA THR A 19 -14.18 7.81 20.36
C THR A 19 -13.40 8.82 19.53
N GLN A 20 -12.16 9.08 19.93
CA GLN A 20 -11.17 9.62 19.02
C GLN A 20 -10.94 8.56 17.95
N THR A 21 -11.49 8.78 16.76
CA THR A 21 -11.05 8.08 15.54
C THR A 21 -9.63 8.55 15.27
N ALA A 22 -8.66 7.94 15.95
CA ALA A 22 -7.28 8.00 15.53
C ALA A 22 -7.23 7.37 14.14
N THR A 23 -7.12 8.19 13.11
CA THR A 23 -6.63 7.73 11.81
C THR A 23 -5.19 7.30 12.07
N SER A 24 -5.00 6.02 12.37
CA SER A 24 -3.68 5.41 12.41
C SER A 24 -3.15 5.48 10.99
N PHE A 25 -2.41 6.54 10.69
CA PHE A 25 -1.48 6.53 9.57
C PHE A 25 -0.53 5.37 9.87
N PRO A 26 -0.48 4.31 9.04
CA PRO A 26 0.47 3.25 9.27
C PRO A 26 1.85 3.90 9.29
N LEU A 27 2.57 3.72 10.40
CA LEU A 27 3.97 4.10 10.53
C LEU A 27 4.73 3.29 9.49
N MET A 28 4.90 3.83 8.29
CA MET A 28 5.80 3.21 7.33
C MET A 28 7.19 3.15 7.98
N PRO A 29 7.82 1.97 8.03
CA PRO A 29 9.21 1.85 8.43
C PRO A 29 10.04 2.88 7.65
N ARG A 30 10.87 3.65 8.35
CA ARG A 30 11.70 4.70 7.74
C ARG A 30 12.69 4.20 6.68
N ASP A 31 12.77 2.88 6.49
CA ASP A 31 13.66 2.21 5.56
C ASP A 31 12.97 1.77 4.25
N ILE A 32 11.67 2.03 4.05
CA ILE A 32 11.01 1.68 2.78
C ILE A 32 11.30 2.75 1.73
N GLN A 33 12.04 2.39 0.69
CA GLN A 33 12.30 3.26 -0.47
C GLN A 33 11.24 3.11 -1.55
N TRP A 34 10.58 1.95 -1.62
CA TRP A 34 9.53 1.71 -2.58
C TRP A 34 8.48 0.77 -1.98
N SER A 35 7.22 1.06 -2.27
CA SER A 35 6.09 0.18 -1.98
C SER A 35 4.94 0.45 -2.94
N PHE A 36 4.28 -0.62 -3.33
CA PHE A 36 3.17 -0.63 -4.26
C PHE A 36 2.27 -1.83 -3.96
N ASP A 37 1.02 -1.74 -4.38
CA ASP A 37 0.07 -2.83 -4.27
C ASP A 37 -0.33 -3.29 -5.67
N LEU A 38 -0.34 -4.60 -5.89
CA LEU A 38 -0.80 -5.22 -7.12
C LEU A 38 -2.25 -5.68 -6.97
N TYR A 39 -3.03 -5.52 -8.03
CA TYR A 39 -4.44 -5.89 -8.04
C TYR A 39 -4.75 -6.84 -9.20
N PRO A 40 -5.63 -7.84 -8.98
CA PRO A 40 -6.02 -8.77 -10.04
C PRO A 40 -6.90 -8.10 -11.10
N THR A 41 -7.53 -6.96 -10.78
CA THR A 41 -8.46 -6.25 -11.67
C THR A 41 -7.90 -4.89 -12.11
N GLN A 42 -8.40 -4.39 -13.24
CA GLN A 42 -8.04 -3.07 -13.77
C GLN A 42 -8.63 -1.90 -12.97
N ALA A 43 -9.55 -2.17 -12.05
CA ALA A 43 -10.21 -1.14 -11.24
C ALA A 43 -9.53 -0.92 -9.88
N CYS A 44 -8.35 -1.54 -9.65
CA CYS A 44 -7.66 -1.59 -8.36
C CYS A 44 -8.61 -1.96 -7.20
N ASN A 45 -9.45 -2.97 -7.45
CA ASN A 45 -10.40 -3.49 -6.47
C ASN A 45 -10.09 -4.97 -6.17
N GLY A 46 -10.63 -5.46 -5.06
CA GLY A 46 -10.34 -6.80 -4.56
C GLY A 46 -9.13 -6.83 -3.63
N THR A 47 -8.63 -8.04 -3.36
CA THR A 47 -7.49 -8.26 -2.46
C THR A 47 -6.22 -7.77 -3.12
N ALA A 48 -5.60 -6.76 -2.50
CA ALA A 48 -4.29 -6.26 -2.88
C ALA A 48 -3.19 -7.27 -2.52
N ASP A 49 -2.18 -7.39 -3.37
CA ASP A 49 -0.91 -8.07 -3.10
C ASP A 49 0.16 -7.01 -2.82
N PRO A 50 0.51 -6.75 -1.55
CA PRO A 50 1.39 -5.65 -1.17
C PRO A 50 2.87 -6.00 -1.35
N HIS A 51 3.61 -5.09 -1.94
CA HIS A 51 5.06 -5.20 -2.17
C HIS A 51 5.77 -3.99 -1.58
N ALA A 52 6.90 -4.22 -0.92
CA ALA A 52 7.70 -3.16 -0.32
C ALA A 52 9.16 -3.59 -0.18
N GLY A 53 10.06 -2.61 -0.20
CA GLY A 53 11.47 -2.88 0.05
C GLY A 53 12.37 -1.65 0.04
N HIS A 54 13.66 -1.96 0.11
CA HIS A 54 14.77 -1.01 0.10
C HIS A 54 15.79 -1.42 -0.95
N GLY A 55 16.36 -0.45 -1.65
CA GLY A 55 17.36 -0.64 -2.68
C GLY A 55 16.83 -1.32 -3.93
N SER A 56 17.76 -1.65 -4.83
CA SER A 56 17.47 -2.40 -6.05
C SER A 56 17.14 -3.86 -5.76
N THR A 57 16.31 -4.45 -6.59
CA THR A 57 16.02 -5.88 -6.59
C THR A 57 16.57 -6.53 -7.86
N GLY A 58 16.72 -7.85 -7.83
CA GLY A 58 16.72 -8.65 -9.06
C GLY A 58 15.30 -8.78 -9.61
N CYS A 59 15.15 -9.61 -10.65
CA CYS A 59 13.84 -9.97 -11.18
C CYS A 59 13.01 -10.73 -10.13
N ARG A 60 11.79 -10.25 -9.86
CA ARG A 60 10.84 -10.84 -8.91
C ARG A 60 9.60 -11.30 -9.68
N ALA A 61 9.42 -12.62 -9.75
CA ALA A 61 8.32 -13.25 -10.48
C ALA A 61 7.39 -14.09 -9.57
N ASP A 62 7.64 -14.07 -8.27
CA ASP A 62 6.85 -14.72 -7.23
C ASP A 62 5.60 -13.91 -6.85
N LEU A 63 4.90 -13.40 -7.87
CA LEU A 63 3.63 -12.72 -7.68
C LEU A 63 2.55 -13.74 -7.33
N ASN A 64 1.78 -13.50 -6.27
CA ASN A 64 0.73 -14.40 -5.81
C ASN A 64 -0.34 -14.66 -6.89
N SER A 65 -0.53 -13.69 -7.80
CA SER A 65 -1.30 -13.84 -9.02
C SER A 65 -0.84 -12.84 -10.06
N VAL A 66 -1.11 -13.12 -11.34
CA VAL A 66 -0.84 -12.16 -12.41
C VAL A 66 -1.75 -10.94 -12.23
N ALA A 67 -1.15 -9.77 -12.04
CA ALA A 67 -1.88 -8.55 -11.73
C ALA A 67 -2.27 -7.75 -12.98
N SER A 68 -3.40 -7.05 -12.93
CA SER A 68 -3.92 -6.24 -14.03
C SER A 68 -3.82 -4.73 -13.76
N ALA A 69 -3.54 -4.34 -12.52
CA ALA A 69 -3.33 -2.95 -12.12
C ALA A 69 -2.39 -2.87 -10.92
N TYR A 70 -1.89 -1.67 -10.65
CA TYR A 70 -1.16 -1.37 -9.44
C TYR A 70 -1.53 0.01 -8.88
N THR A 71 -1.37 0.17 -7.57
CA THR A 71 -1.26 1.49 -6.94
C THR A 71 0.14 1.62 -6.38
N LEU A 72 0.66 2.84 -6.38
CA LEU A 72 1.91 3.12 -5.70
C LEU A 72 1.60 3.71 -4.33
N ASN A 73 2.38 3.29 -3.32
CA ASN A 73 2.32 3.83 -1.96
C ASN A 73 3.51 4.76 -1.65
N THR A 74 4.72 4.38 -2.08
CA THR A 74 5.90 5.24 -2.06
C THR A 74 6.90 4.79 -3.13
N VAL A 75 7.61 5.74 -3.76
CA VAL A 75 8.80 5.48 -4.58
C VAL A 75 9.73 6.66 -4.38
N ALA A 76 10.85 6.42 -3.71
CA ALA A 76 11.85 7.43 -3.41
C ALA A 76 12.51 7.95 -4.70
N ASP A 77 13.01 9.19 -4.62
CA ASP A 77 13.84 9.75 -5.69
C ASP A 77 15.07 8.87 -5.95
N GLY A 78 15.39 8.66 -7.23
CA GLY A 78 16.45 7.74 -7.65
C GLY A 78 16.01 6.27 -7.73
N CYS A 79 14.80 5.91 -7.30
CA CYS A 79 14.23 4.59 -7.51
C CYS A 79 13.21 4.58 -8.66
N ARG A 80 13.18 3.47 -9.40
CA ARG A 80 12.12 3.14 -10.36
C ARG A 80 11.75 1.67 -10.28
N ILE A 81 10.49 1.37 -10.54
CA ILE A 81 9.94 0.01 -10.61
C ILE A 81 9.58 -0.25 -12.08
N GLU A 82 10.12 -1.32 -12.64
CA GLU A 82 9.84 -1.82 -13.98
C GLU A 82 8.94 -3.05 -13.85
N PHE A 83 7.79 -3.04 -14.52
CA PHE A 83 6.85 -4.15 -14.53
C PHE A 83 6.85 -4.85 -15.89
N TYR A 84 6.75 -6.17 -15.91
CA TYR A 84 6.86 -6.99 -17.12
C TYR A 84 5.70 -7.97 -17.27
N ASP A 85 5.39 -8.34 -18.52
CA ASP A 85 4.33 -9.32 -18.87
C ASP A 85 4.82 -10.78 -18.83
N ASN A 86 6.12 -11.02 -18.59
CA ASN A 86 6.69 -12.34 -18.32
C ASN A 86 7.25 -12.46 -16.90
N THR A 87 7.73 -13.66 -16.59
CA THR A 87 8.38 -14.01 -15.33
C THR A 87 9.90 -13.86 -15.37
N MET A 88 10.48 -13.38 -16.47
CA MET A 88 11.94 -13.31 -16.69
C MET A 88 12.50 -11.87 -16.64
N CYS A 89 11.63 -10.87 -16.49
CA CYS A 89 11.99 -9.45 -16.57
C CYS A 89 12.69 -9.10 -17.89
N ASP A 90 12.28 -9.74 -18.99
CA ASP A 90 12.80 -9.39 -20.32
C ASP A 90 12.26 -8.01 -20.74
N GLY A 91 13.17 -7.08 -21.03
CA GLY A 91 12.85 -5.72 -21.49
C GLY A 91 11.99 -5.67 -22.75
N ASN A 92 11.96 -6.72 -23.58
CA ASN A 92 11.07 -6.80 -24.74
C ASN A 92 9.58 -6.86 -24.35
N GLU A 93 9.27 -7.31 -23.14
CA GLU A 93 7.91 -7.42 -22.60
C GLU A 93 7.69 -6.48 -21.41
N LEU A 94 8.40 -5.35 -21.39
CA LEU A 94 8.13 -4.28 -20.44
C LEU A 94 6.67 -3.80 -20.60
N SER A 95 5.93 -3.81 -19.49
CA SER A 95 4.53 -3.41 -19.43
C SER A 95 4.38 -1.97 -18.96
N ASP A 96 5.14 -1.56 -17.93
CA ASP A 96 5.11 -0.20 -17.39
C ASP A 96 6.38 0.15 -16.60
N ILE A 97 6.61 1.45 -16.39
CA ILE A 97 7.65 1.99 -15.52
C ILE A 97 7.03 2.98 -14.54
N ALA A 98 7.18 2.70 -13.25
CA ALA A 98 6.85 3.63 -12.18
C ALA A 98 8.13 4.33 -11.68
N GLY A 99 8.20 5.65 -11.89
CA GLY A 99 9.25 6.50 -11.32
C GLY A 99 8.88 7.07 -9.95
N PRO A 100 9.63 8.09 -9.48
CA PRO A 100 9.37 8.75 -8.21
C PRO A 100 7.91 9.17 -8.10
N MET A 101 7.35 8.94 -6.92
CA MET A 101 5.92 9.11 -6.72
C MET A 101 5.54 10.60 -6.68
N THR A 102 4.71 11.02 -7.63
CA THR A 102 4.06 12.34 -7.58
C THR A 102 2.64 12.30 -7.00
N SER A 103 1.94 11.17 -7.15
CA SER A 103 0.56 10.99 -6.69
C SER A 103 0.36 9.59 -6.08
N PRO A 104 0.33 9.45 -4.73
CA PRO A 104 0.04 8.19 -4.06
C PRO A 104 -1.38 7.69 -4.30
N GLY A 105 -1.56 6.37 -4.33
CA GLY A 105 -2.88 5.73 -4.36
C GLY A 105 -3.63 5.83 -5.69
N THR A 106 -3.06 6.47 -6.73
CA THR A 106 -3.66 6.46 -8.06
C THR A 106 -3.61 5.06 -8.66
N CYS A 107 -4.77 4.54 -9.08
CA CYS A 107 -4.85 3.28 -9.81
C CYS A 107 -4.23 3.42 -11.20
N ARG A 108 -3.26 2.56 -11.50
CA ARG A 108 -2.56 2.53 -12.78
C ARG A 108 -2.78 1.19 -13.46
N VAL A 109 -3.11 1.27 -14.75
CA VAL A 109 -3.36 0.12 -15.61
C VAL A 109 -2.41 0.16 -16.80
N PRO A 110 -1.99 -0.99 -17.32
CA PRO A 110 -1.11 -1.02 -18.49
C PRO A 110 -1.87 -0.52 -19.74
N ASN A 111 -1.19 0.24 -20.59
CA ASN A 111 -1.77 0.83 -21.81
C ASN A 111 -2.13 -0.19 -22.90
N LEU A 112 -1.53 -1.37 -22.84
CA LEU A 112 -1.81 -2.51 -23.70
C LEU A 112 -2.37 -3.61 -22.79
N HIS A 113 -3.17 -4.53 -23.30
CA HIS A 113 -3.80 -5.66 -22.58
C HIS A 113 -2.84 -6.64 -21.86
N ARG A 114 -1.61 -6.21 -21.61
CA ARG A 114 -0.56 -6.84 -20.83
C ARG A 114 -0.94 -6.90 -19.36
N ARG A 115 -0.34 -7.85 -18.67
CA ARG A 115 -0.47 -7.97 -17.22
C ARG A 115 0.91 -7.70 -16.58
N TYR A 116 0.95 -7.82 -15.27
CA TYR A 116 2.17 -7.76 -14.48
C TYR A 116 2.43 -9.16 -13.92
N ALA A 117 3.41 -9.84 -14.51
CA ALA A 117 3.86 -11.18 -14.14
C ALA A 117 5.18 -11.16 -13.37
N SER A 118 5.98 -10.10 -13.55
CA SER A 118 7.15 -9.85 -12.72
C SER A 118 7.42 -8.35 -12.57
N TYR A 119 8.31 -8.01 -11.64
CA TYR A 119 8.84 -6.67 -11.49
C TYR A 119 10.33 -6.68 -11.16
N GLN A 120 10.98 -5.56 -11.41
CA GLN A 120 12.33 -5.26 -10.97
C GLN A 120 12.38 -3.82 -10.46
N VAL A 121 13.10 -3.60 -9.36
CA VAL A 121 13.34 -2.25 -8.84
C VAL A 121 14.80 -1.90 -9.04
N THR A 122 15.04 -0.71 -9.58
CA THR A 122 16.39 -0.15 -9.70
C THR A 122 16.42 1.16 -8.93
N CYS A 123 17.29 1.23 -7.92
CA CYS A 123 17.57 2.43 -7.15
C CYS A 123 19.02 2.86 -7.37
N GLU A 124 19.22 4.11 -7.79
CA GLU A 124 20.52 4.75 -7.87
C GLU A 124 20.86 5.38 -6.52
N LYS A 125 22.13 5.27 -6.09
CA LYS A 125 22.59 6.07 -4.96
C LYS A 125 22.61 7.53 -5.42
N VAL A 126 21.78 8.36 -4.79
CA VAL A 126 21.94 9.82 -4.89
C VAL A 126 23.21 10.17 -4.12
N GLU A 127 24.33 10.32 -4.82
CA GLU A 127 25.52 10.92 -4.25
C GLU A 127 25.21 12.41 -3.99
N VAL A 128 25.21 12.80 -2.71
CA VAL A 128 24.99 14.19 -2.25
C VAL A 128 26.34 14.91 -2.19
#